data_AF-A0A7S2IVM8-F1
#
_entry.id   AF-A0A7S2IVM8-F1
#
_cell.length_a   1.000
_cell.length_b   1.000
_cell.length_c   1.000
_cell.angle_alpha   90.00
_cell.angle_beta   90.00
_cell.angle_gamma   90.00
#
_symmetry.space_group_name_H-M   'P 1'
#
loop_
_entity.id
_entity.type
_entity.pdbx_description
1 polymer ?
#
loop_
_entity_poly.entity_id
_entity_poly.type
_entity_poly.pdbx_seq_one_letter_code
_entity_poly.pdbx_strand_id
1 'polypeptide(L)'
;ALKEVGVGEVIVYCVNDAAVMGEWAKDQGTADIDFITFMGDPSSSVTEALDMSLVPLGEGQAEYEGMFGPNGKGLYKRSKRFAMYIKDGDIALTKVAESLTDPAGDDHPDVTLAEALVADIKAM
;
A
#
# COMPACT_ATOMS: atom_id res chain seq x y z
N ALA A 1 8.03 -15.09 -9.78
CA ALA A 1 7.14 -14.09 -10.41
C ALA A 1 7.74 -12.68 -10.45
N LEU A 2 7.77 -11.89 -9.35
CA LEU A 2 8.29 -10.50 -9.40
C LEU A 2 9.76 -10.40 -9.85
N LYS A 3 10.63 -11.29 -9.34
CA LYS A 3 12.04 -11.37 -9.79
C LYS A 3 12.19 -11.66 -11.29
N GLU A 4 11.27 -12.43 -11.87
CA GLU A 4 11.32 -12.80 -13.31
C GLU A 4 10.97 -11.62 -14.22
N VAL A 5 10.27 -10.61 -13.70
CA VAL A 5 9.97 -9.36 -14.42
C VAL A 5 10.94 -8.24 -14.09
N GLY A 6 12.09 -8.56 -13.49
CA GLY A 6 13.18 -7.61 -13.25
C GLY A 6 13.03 -6.75 -11.99
N VAL A 7 12.10 -7.06 -11.09
CA VAL A 7 12.02 -6.38 -9.78
C VAL A 7 13.21 -6.80 -8.93
N GLY A 8 13.96 -5.82 -8.42
CA GLY A 8 15.15 -6.02 -7.58
C GLY A 8 14.86 -6.11 -6.08
N GLU A 9 13.82 -5.41 -5.61
CA GLU A 9 13.40 -5.35 -4.20
C GLU A 9 11.88 -5.10 -4.13
N VAL A 10 11.24 -5.64 -3.09
CA VAL A 10 9.86 -5.32 -2.72
C VAL A 10 9.88 -4.58 -1.38
N ILE A 11 9.34 -3.36 -1.37
CA ILE A 11 9.19 -2.57 -0.15
C ILE A 11 7.73 -2.68 0.30
N VAL A 12 7.52 -3.24 1.49
CA VAL A 12 6.25 -3.20 2.21
C VAL A 12 6.35 -2.06 3.21
N TYR A 13 5.53 -1.03 3.06
CA TYR A 13 5.55 0.09 3.99
C TYR A 13 4.15 0.52 4.37
N CYS A 14 4.02 1.09 5.57
CA CYS A 14 2.82 1.80 5.99
C CYS A 14 3.19 2.78 7.11
N VAL A 15 2.18 3.50 7.61
CA VAL A 15 2.38 4.55 8.64
C VAL A 15 2.68 4.04 10.05
N ASN A 16 2.84 2.72 10.22
CA ASN A 16 3.34 2.17 11.47
C ASN A 16 4.83 2.49 11.66
N ASP A 17 5.30 2.48 12.92
CA ASP A 17 6.70 2.66 13.23
C ASP A 17 7.53 1.41 12.88
N ALA A 18 8.86 1.58 12.85
CA ALA A 18 9.79 0.53 12.46
C ALA A 18 9.81 -0.69 13.40
N ALA A 19 9.47 -0.52 14.69
CA ALA A 19 9.42 -1.66 15.61
C ALA A 19 8.22 -2.56 15.28
N VAL A 20 7.06 -1.97 15.04
CA VAL A 20 5.87 -2.72 14.58
C VAL A 20 6.13 -3.38 13.23
N MET A 21 6.71 -2.65 12.26
CA MET A 21 7.01 -3.20 10.94
C MET A 21 8.03 -4.35 11.00
N GLY A 22 9.03 -4.25 11.88
CA GLY A 22 10.02 -5.31 12.09
C GLY A 22 9.43 -6.58 12.71
N GLU A 23 8.58 -6.45 13.74
CA GLU A 23 7.88 -7.62 14.30
C GLU A 23 6.88 -8.22 13.31
N TRP A 24 6.22 -7.38 12.50
CA TRP A 24 5.32 -7.86 11.46
C TRP A 24 6.07 -8.67 10.38
N ALA A 25 7.24 -8.21 9.94
CA ALA A 25 8.08 -8.98 9.02
C ALA A 25 8.48 -10.35 9.58
N LYS A 26 8.76 -10.45 10.88
CA LYS A 26 9.06 -11.73 11.55
C LYS A 26 7.84 -12.64 11.58
N ASP A 27 6.68 -12.09 11.95
CA ASP A 27 5.42 -12.82 12.01
C ASP A 27 5.00 -13.39 10.64
N GLN A 28 5.25 -12.64 9.57
CA GLN A 28 5.02 -13.10 8.19
C GLN A 28 6.12 -14.03 7.64
N GLY A 29 7.18 -14.28 8.41
CA GLY A 29 8.31 -15.13 7.99
C GLY A 29 9.17 -14.51 6.88
N THR A 30 9.16 -13.18 6.73
CA THR A 30 9.89 -12.46 5.68
C THR A 30 11.12 -11.72 6.19
N ALA A 31 11.35 -11.69 7.51
CA ALA A 31 12.45 -10.93 8.12
C ALA A 31 13.85 -11.31 7.61
N ASP A 32 14.05 -12.56 7.19
CA ASP A 32 15.33 -13.07 6.67
C ASP A 32 15.35 -13.18 5.13
N ILE A 33 14.39 -12.54 4.43
CA ILE A 33 14.32 -12.53 2.97
C ILE A 33 14.87 -11.21 2.43
N ASP A 34 16.09 -11.23 1.90
CA ASP A 34 16.79 -10.05 1.34
C ASP A 34 16.05 -9.33 0.18
N PHE A 35 14.97 -9.93 -0.32
CA PHE A 35 14.15 -9.37 -1.40
C PHE A 35 12.95 -8.55 -0.91
N ILE A 36 12.59 -8.65 0.38
CA ILE A 36 11.41 -8.00 0.95
C ILE A 36 11.82 -7.17 2.15
N THR A 37 11.63 -5.85 2.06
CA THR A 37 11.96 -4.91 3.12
C THR A 37 10.69 -4.31 3.71
N PHE A 38 10.56 -4.37 5.04
CA PHE A 38 9.48 -3.70 5.76
C PHE A 38 9.95 -2.34 6.27
N MET A 39 9.27 -1.26 5.90
CA MET A 39 9.63 0.11 6.28
C MET A 39 8.46 0.82 6.98
N GLY A 40 8.76 1.69 7.95
CA GLY A 40 7.77 2.52 8.62
C GLY A 40 7.78 3.97 8.11
N ASP A 41 6.60 4.57 7.99
CA ASP A 41 6.39 6.00 7.70
C ASP A 41 5.56 6.65 8.84
N PRO A 42 6.07 6.69 10.09
CA PRO A 42 5.29 7.08 11.26
C PRO A 42 4.78 8.53 11.24
N SER A 43 5.43 9.42 10.49
CA SER A 43 4.98 10.80 10.26
C SER A 43 3.93 10.93 9.15
N SER A 44 3.66 9.85 8.40
CA SER A 44 2.88 9.85 7.16
C SER A 44 3.47 10.74 6.06
N SER A 45 4.73 11.11 6.16
CA SER A 45 5.37 12.09 5.25
C SER A 45 5.54 11.54 3.85
N VAL A 46 5.88 10.26 3.71
CA VAL A 46 6.01 9.62 2.39
C VAL A 46 4.61 9.38 1.81
N THR A 47 3.69 8.89 2.65
CA THR A 47 2.29 8.65 2.29
C THR A 47 1.61 9.92 1.78
N GLU A 48 1.78 11.06 2.45
CA GLU A 48 1.26 12.35 2.03
C GLU A 48 1.96 12.85 0.75
N ALA A 49 3.28 12.71 0.64
CA ALA A 49 4.02 13.13 -0.56
C ALA A 49 3.67 12.34 -1.82
N LEU A 50 3.24 11.09 -1.67
CA LEU A 50 2.76 10.24 -2.76
C LEU A 50 1.25 10.40 -3.05
N ASP A 51 0.55 11.27 -2.32
CA ASP A 51 -0.91 11.42 -2.36
C ASP A 51 -1.68 10.12 -2.06
N MET A 52 -1.11 9.28 -1.18
CA MET A 52 -1.63 7.96 -0.84
C MET A 52 -2.32 7.95 0.53
N SER A 53 -2.77 9.09 1.04
CA SER A 53 -3.50 9.18 2.31
C SER A 53 -4.89 8.55 2.19
N LEU A 54 -5.21 7.63 3.09
CA LEU A 54 -6.55 7.06 3.22
C LEU A 54 -7.43 8.05 3.98
N VAL A 55 -8.39 8.62 3.26
CA VAL A 55 -9.36 9.56 3.80
C VAL A 55 -10.60 8.81 4.32
N PRO A 56 -11.34 9.37 5.30
CA PRO A 56 -12.52 8.73 5.89
C PRO A 56 -13.65 8.43 4.89
N LEU A 57 -13.67 9.16 3.78
CA LEU A 57 -14.63 9.11 2.70
C LEU A 57 -13.85 8.99 1.40
N GLY A 58 -14.16 8.01 0.55
CA GLY A 58 -13.57 7.93 -0.79
C GLY A 58 -13.85 9.19 -1.61
N GLU A 59 -13.02 9.47 -2.63
CA GLU A 59 -13.21 10.63 -3.50
C GLU A 59 -14.63 10.65 -4.09
N GLY A 60 -15.38 11.73 -3.85
CA GLY A 60 -16.77 11.89 -4.30
C GLY A 60 -17.84 11.32 -3.36
N GLN A 61 -17.49 10.82 -2.18
CA GLN A 61 -18.47 10.43 -1.16
C GLN A 61 -18.99 11.62 -0.35
N ALA A 62 -20.31 11.67 -0.16
CA ALA A 62 -20.90 12.46 0.91
C ALA A 62 -20.64 11.76 2.26
N GLU A 63 -20.44 12.54 3.32
CA GLU A 63 -20.53 12.03 4.69
C GLU A 63 -21.85 11.27 4.84
N TYR A 64 -21.79 9.94 4.96
CA TYR A 64 -22.93 9.11 5.30
C TYR A 64 -22.72 8.60 6.72
N GLU A 65 -23.74 8.78 7.57
CA GLU A 65 -23.68 8.43 8.98
C GLU A 65 -23.22 6.97 9.17
N GLY A 66 -22.12 6.78 9.91
CA GLY A 66 -21.54 5.48 10.22
C GLY A 66 -20.29 5.09 9.44
N MET A 67 -19.93 5.81 8.37
CA MET A 67 -18.67 5.58 7.64
C MET A 67 -17.58 6.53 8.16
N PHE A 68 -16.99 6.22 9.32
CA PHE A 68 -15.90 7.02 9.89
C PHE A 68 -14.51 6.64 9.36
N GLY A 69 -14.46 5.80 8.30
CA GLY A 69 -13.24 5.26 7.71
C GLY A 69 -12.22 4.73 8.75
N PRO A 70 -10.91 4.93 8.56
CA PRO A 70 -9.90 4.50 9.53
C PRO A 70 -10.07 5.20 10.89
N ASN A 71 -10.52 6.46 10.91
CA ASN A 71 -10.66 7.24 12.15
C ASN A 71 -11.69 6.60 13.12
N GLY A 72 -12.78 6.03 12.58
CA GLY A 72 -13.77 5.30 13.37
C GLY A 72 -13.23 4.05 14.06
N LYS A 73 -12.14 3.49 13.54
CA LYS A 73 -11.40 2.37 14.13
C LYS A 73 -10.26 2.83 15.05
N GLY A 74 -10.16 4.13 15.34
CA GLY A 74 -9.06 4.73 16.11
C GLY A 74 -7.74 4.82 15.33
N LEU A 75 -7.79 4.69 14.00
CA LEU A 75 -6.63 4.68 13.14
C LEU A 75 -6.52 6.02 12.41
N TYR A 76 -5.42 6.73 12.61
CA TYR A 76 -5.18 8.02 11.97
C TYR A 76 -4.11 7.91 10.89
N LYS A 77 -4.24 8.76 9.86
CA LYS A 77 -3.25 8.92 8.78
C LYS A 77 -2.85 7.61 8.11
N ARG A 78 -3.78 6.68 7.86
CA ARG A 78 -3.45 5.43 7.16
C ARG A 78 -3.11 5.71 5.70
N SER A 79 -2.30 4.85 5.11
CA SER A 79 -2.10 4.82 3.66
C SER A 79 -3.23 4.06 2.99
N LYS A 80 -3.60 4.45 1.76
CA LYS A 80 -4.44 3.63 0.88
C LYS A 80 -3.75 2.28 0.64
N ARG A 81 -4.53 1.28 0.21
CA ARG A 81 -3.94 0.07 -0.37
C ARG A 81 -3.51 0.38 -1.80
N PHE A 82 -2.21 0.36 -2.04
CA PHE A 82 -1.67 0.63 -3.37
C PHE A 82 -0.40 -0.18 -3.63
N ALA A 83 -0.02 -0.26 -4.89
CA ALA A 83 1.27 -0.78 -5.31
C ALA A 83 1.86 0.13 -6.40
N MET A 84 3.17 0.34 -6.34
CA MET A 84 3.92 1.10 -7.34
C MET A 84 5.04 0.25 -7.92
N TYR A 85 5.24 0.35 -9.23
CA TYR A 85 6.47 -0.10 -9.88
C TYR A 85 7.34 1.13 -10.13
N ILE A 86 8.50 1.15 -9.48
CA ILE A 86 9.45 2.25 -9.57
C ILE A 86 10.68 1.74 -10.34
N LYS A 87 11.05 2.46 -11.40
CA LYS A 87 12.17 2.11 -12.27
C LYS A 87 13.08 3.32 -12.43
N ASP A 88 14.36 3.15 -12.08
CA ASP A 88 15.39 4.21 -12.18
C ASP A 88 15.02 5.53 -11.46
N GLY A 89 14.24 5.42 -10.37
CA GLY A 89 13.78 6.56 -9.57
C GLY A 89 12.44 7.15 -10.02
N ASP A 90 11.92 6.74 -11.18
CA ASP A 90 10.63 7.18 -11.70
C ASP A 90 9.52 6.18 -11.39
N ILE A 91 8.34 6.69 -11.02
CA ILE A 91 7.14 5.86 -10.84
C ILE A 91 6.61 5.49 -12.23
N ALA A 92 6.84 4.25 -12.65
CA ALA A 92 6.41 3.73 -13.94
C ALA A 92 4.95 3.22 -13.93
N LEU A 93 4.45 2.82 -12.76
CA LEU A 93 3.07 2.35 -12.56
C LEU A 93 2.63 2.67 -11.13
N THR A 94 1.37 3.10 -11.00
CA THR A 94 0.67 3.19 -9.71
C THR A 94 -0.68 2.49 -9.85
N LYS A 95 -0.99 1.61 -8.90
CA LYS A 95 -2.29 0.95 -8.78
C LYS A 95 -2.82 1.17 -7.38
N VAL A 96 -4.06 1.63 -7.28
CA VAL A 96 -4.72 1.90 -6.00
C VAL A 96 -5.97 1.02 -5.93
N ALA A 97 -6.08 0.23 -4.88
CA ALA A 97 -7.31 -0.49 -4.54
C ALA A 97 -8.16 0.45 -3.67
N GLU A 98 -8.94 1.29 -4.34
CA GLU A 98 -9.90 2.20 -3.72
C GLU A 98 -11.13 2.27 -4.63
N SER A 99 -12.31 2.19 -4.03
CA SER A 99 -13.56 2.43 -4.73
C SER A 99 -14.61 3.05 -3.80
N LEU A 100 -15.71 3.51 -4.39
CA LEU A 100 -16.83 4.10 -3.64
C LEU A 100 -17.37 3.15 -2.57
N THR A 101 -17.46 1.85 -2.86
CA THR A 101 -18.01 0.86 -1.92
C THR A 101 -16.93 0.13 -1.11
N ASP A 102 -15.66 0.33 -1.46
CA ASP A 102 -14.50 -0.27 -0.78
C ASP A 102 -13.34 0.75 -0.75
N PRO A 103 -13.43 1.79 0.11
CA PRO A 103 -12.44 2.86 0.15
C PRO A 103 -11.08 2.40 0.70
N ALA A 104 -11.05 1.34 1.53
CA ALA A 104 -9.81 0.78 2.06
C ALA A 104 -9.17 -0.24 1.09
N GLY A 105 -9.92 -0.74 0.10
CA GLY A 105 -9.48 -1.79 -0.80
C GLY A 105 -9.40 -3.16 -0.12
N ASP A 106 -10.19 -3.40 0.93
CA ASP A 106 -10.14 -4.63 1.72
C ASP A 106 -10.91 -5.76 1.04
N ASP A 107 -12.01 -5.45 0.35
CA ASP A 107 -12.84 -6.42 -0.37
C ASP A 107 -12.31 -6.69 -1.79
N HIS A 108 -11.68 -5.69 -2.41
CA HIS A 108 -11.17 -5.75 -3.79
C HIS A 108 -9.69 -5.32 -3.90
N PRO A 109 -8.75 -6.07 -3.29
CA PRO A 109 -7.33 -5.75 -3.33
C PRO A 109 -6.65 -6.11 -4.66
N ASP A 110 -7.36 -6.81 -5.56
CA ASP A 110 -6.83 -7.56 -6.70
C ASP A 110 -5.85 -6.77 -7.57
N VAL A 111 -6.19 -5.50 -7.82
CA VAL A 111 -5.38 -4.61 -8.66
C VAL A 111 -3.99 -4.32 -8.08
N THR A 112 -3.79 -4.51 -6.78
CA THR A 112 -2.53 -4.27 -6.06
C THR A 112 -1.73 -5.55 -5.78
N LEU A 113 -2.26 -6.72 -6.12
CA LEU A 113 -1.59 -8.00 -5.86
C LEU A 113 -0.44 -8.26 -6.84
N ALA A 114 0.49 -9.13 -6.44
CA ALA A 114 1.71 -9.41 -7.18
C ALA A 114 1.42 -9.93 -8.60
N GLU A 115 0.38 -10.75 -8.78
CA GLU A 115 -0.02 -11.29 -10.07
C GLU A 115 -0.43 -10.18 -11.04
N ALA A 116 -1.20 -9.19 -10.56
CA ALA A 116 -1.64 -8.05 -11.36
C ALA A 116 -0.43 -7.18 -11.77
N LEU A 117 0.48 -6.90 -10.84
CA LEU A 117 1.70 -6.14 -11.16
C LEU A 117 2.61 -6.89 -12.14
N VAL A 118 2.78 -8.20 -11.98
CA VAL A 118 3.58 -9.02 -12.89
C VAL A 118 3.00 -9.00 -14.30
N ALA A 119 1.68 -9.02 -14.44
CA ALA A 119 1.03 -8.89 -15.73
C ALA A 119 1.26 -7.52 -16.37
N ASP A 120 1.09 -6.44 -15.60
CA ASP A 120 1.26 -5.07 -16.10
C ASP A 120 2.72 -4.76 -16.46
N ILE A 121 3.69 -5.17 -15.63
CA ILE A 121 5.12 -4.98 -15.91
C ILE A 121 5.53 -5.71 -17.19
N LYS A 122 4.97 -6.90 -17.47
CA LYS A 122 5.23 -7.64 -18.72
C LYS A 122 4.62 -6.96 -19.96
N ALA A 123 3.61 -6.11 -19.78
CA ALA A 123 2.89 -5.45 -20.86
C ALA A 123 3.49 -4.07 -21.23
N MET A 124 4.43 -3.57 -20.44
CA MET A 124 5.20 -2.33 -20.69
C MET A 124 6.36 -2.58 -21.64
#